data_AF-A0A957N174-F1
#
_entry.id   AF-A0A957N174-F1
#
_cell.length_a   1.000
_cell.length_b   1.000
_cell.length_c   1.000
_cell.angle_alpha   90.00
_cell.angle_beta   90.00
_cell.angle_gamma   90.00
#
_symmetry.space_group_name_H-M   'P 1'
#
loop_
_entity.id
_entity.type
_entity.pdbx_description
1 polymer ?
#
loop_
_entity_poly.entity_id
_entity_poly.type
_entity_poly.pdbx_seq_one_letter_code
_entity_poly.pdbx_strand_id
1 'polypeptide(L)'
;MTDDLVTTRNRCVEQIQTLETLFAVLHDRAIDRSTLNSAWIILGDTVRKLESILQDATWPQPTVNPPSLEDLELWMMESGSCQASDGCDVEMDGVCPHGHPSWLIRWSFI
;
A
#
# COMPACT_ATOMS: atom_id res chain seq x y z
N MET A 1 14.06 -17.43 -2.73
CA MET A 1 13.84 -16.09 -2.15
C MET A 1 12.49 -15.49 -2.53
N THR A 2 11.75 -16.05 -3.51
CA THR A 2 10.42 -15.58 -3.95
C THR A 2 9.26 -16.21 -3.16
N ASP A 3 9.41 -17.45 -2.68
CA ASP A 3 8.34 -18.17 -1.95
C ASP A 3 7.97 -17.52 -0.62
N ASP A 4 8.94 -16.93 0.09
CA ASP A 4 8.73 -16.26 1.38
C ASP A 4 7.92 -14.97 1.22
N LEU A 5 8.18 -14.20 0.15
CA LEU A 5 7.46 -12.96 -0.14
C LEU A 5 6.02 -13.24 -0.59
N VAL A 6 5.82 -14.23 -1.47
CA VAL A 6 4.48 -14.67 -1.92
C VAL A 6 3.66 -15.16 -0.73
N THR A 7 4.26 -15.96 0.17
CA THR A 7 3.60 -16.46 1.37
C THR A 7 3.25 -15.32 2.34
N THR A 8 4.17 -14.38 2.54
CA THR A 8 3.96 -13.20 3.40
C THR A 8 2.82 -12.33 2.87
N ARG A 9 2.82 -12.05 1.56
CA ARG A 9 1.77 -11.29 0.88
C ARG A 9 0.41 -11.94 1.08
N ASN A 10 0.28 -13.24 0.78
CA ASN A 10 -0.99 -13.96 0.89
C ASN A 10 -1.52 -13.93 2.34
N ARG A 11 -0.64 -14.10 3.34
CA ARG A 11 -1.03 -14.02 4.76
C ARG A 11 -1.53 -12.63 5.15
N CYS A 12 -0.90 -11.56 4.67
CA CYS A 12 -1.34 -10.20 4.95
C CYS A 12 -2.72 -9.93 4.33
N VAL A 13 -2.95 -10.38 3.09
CA VAL A 13 -4.26 -10.25 2.42
C VAL A 13 -5.36 -10.95 3.22
N GLU A 14 -5.14 -12.19 3.65
CA GLU A 14 -6.11 -12.94 4.45
C GLU A 14 -6.41 -12.26 5.79
N GLN A 15 -5.38 -11.73 6.46
CA GLN A 15 -5.54 -11.02 7.73
C GLN A 15 -6.31 -9.70 7.58
N ILE A 16 -6.02 -8.92 6.54
CA ILE A 16 -6.75 -7.67 6.25
C ILE A 16 -8.24 -7.97 6.01
N GLN A 17 -8.56 -8.92 5.12
CA GLN A 17 -9.95 -9.31 4.83
C GLN A 17 -10.70 -9.79 6.08
N THR A 18 -10.01 -10.52 6.96
CA THR A 18 -10.58 -10.97 8.24
C THR A 18 -10.90 -9.78 9.14
N LEU A 19 -10.00 -8.80 9.26
CA LEU A 19 -10.18 -7.61 10.09
C LEU A 19 -11.30 -6.71 9.56
N GLU A 20 -11.40 -6.52 8.25
CA GLU A 20 -12.49 -5.78 7.61
C GLU A 20 -13.85 -6.44 7.88
N THR A 21 -13.91 -7.77 7.76
CA THR A 21 -15.12 -8.55 8.07
C THR A 21 -15.50 -8.41 9.55
N LEU A 22 -14.53 -8.53 10.46
CA LEU A 22 -14.76 -8.33 11.90
C LEU A 22 -15.26 -6.92 12.20
N PHE A 23 -14.69 -5.90 11.57
CA PHE A 23 -15.13 -4.52 11.72
C PHE A 23 -16.58 -4.35 11.26
N ALA A 24 -16.97 -4.92 10.11
CA ALA A 24 -18.34 -4.87 9.61
C ALA A 24 -19.34 -5.55 10.58
N VAL A 25 -18.99 -6.71 11.14
CA VAL A 25 -19.82 -7.40 12.13
C VAL A 25 -19.93 -6.61 13.44
N LEU A 26 -18.84 -6.01 13.90
CA LEU A 26 -18.85 -5.14 15.09
C LEU A 26 -19.70 -3.90 14.85
N HIS A 27 -19.60 -3.29 13.67
CA HIS A 27 -20.40 -2.13 13.26
C HIS A 27 -21.89 -2.43 13.31
N ASP A 28 -22.32 -3.60 12.81
CA ASP A 28 -23.73 -4.04 12.84
C ASP A 28 -24.25 -4.34 14.25
N ARG A 29 -23.38 -4.87 15.14
CA ARG A 29 -23.75 -5.33 16.49
C ARG A 29 -23.54 -4.30 17.60
N ALA A 30 -22.81 -3.23 17.34
CA ALA A 30 -22.42 -2.32 18.40
C ALA A 30 -23.64 -1.58 18.97
N ILE A 31 -23.72 -1.62 20.29
CA ILE A 31 -24.77 -0.98 21.08
C ILE A 31 -24.50 0.53 21.19
N ASP A 32 -23.23 0.97 21.08
CA ASP A 32 -22.82 2.37 21.19
C ASP A 32 -21.59 2.75 20.33
N ARG A 33 -21.47 4.05 20.04
CA ARG A 33 -20.43 4.63 19.18
C ARG A 33 -19.02 4.65 19.81
N SER A 34 -18.91 4.67 21.14
CA SER A 34 -17.61 4.66 21.83
C SER A 34 -16.90 3.33 21.61
N THR A 35 -17.64 2.23 21.75
CA THR A 35 -17.15 0.87 21.49
C THR A 35 -16.66 0.71 20.05
N LEU A 36 -17.38 1.28 19.07
CA LEU A 36 -16.94 1.29 17.68
C LEU A 36 -15.68 2.11 17.43
N ASN A 37 -15.54 3.27 18.06
CA ASN A 37 -14.35 4.10 17.90
C ASN A 37 -13.09 3.40 18.41
N SER A 38 -13.16 2.76 19.59
CA SER A 38 -12.01 2.01 20.14
C SER A 38 -11.64 0.82 19.26
N ALA A 39 -12.63 0.08 18.76
CA ALA A 39 -12.39 -1.03 17.84
C ALA A 39 -11.76 -0.54 16.52
N TRP A 40 -12.24 0.59 15.97
CA TRP A 40 -11.70 1.18 14.75
C TRP A 40 -10.23 1.58 14.90
N ILE A 41 -9.84 2.17 16.03
CA ILE A 41 -8.43 2.54 16.27
C ILE A 41 -7.53 1.29 16.23
N ILE A 42 -7.88 0.25 17.00
CA ILE A 42 -7.06 -0.96 17.12
C ILE A 42 -7.01 -1.73 15.79
N LEU A 43 -8.16 -1.92 15.17
CA LEU A 43 -8.26 -2.63 13.89
C LEU A 43 -7.58 -1.83 12.78
N GLY A 44 -7.77 -0.52 12.74
CA GLY A 44 -7.16 0.38 11.77
C GLY A 44 -5.63 0.43 11.87
N ASP A 45 -5.06 0.45 13.07
CA ASP A 45 -3.61 0.39 13.26
C ASP A 45 -3.04 -0.97 12.81
N THR A 46 -3.78 -2.04 13.06
CA THR A 46 -3.38 -3.39 12.60
C THR A 46 -3.43 -3.50 11.08
N VAL A 47 -4.50 -3.01 10.45
CA VAL A 47 -4.63 -2.98 8.99
C VAL A 47 -3.50 -2.16 8.37
N ARG A 48 -3.23 -0.94 8.85
CA ARG A 48 -2.12 -0.11 8.34
C ARG A 48 -0.76 -0.80 8.42
N LYS A 49 -0.52 -1.54 9.51
CA LYS A 49 0.71 -2.32 9.65
C LYS A 49 0.79 -3.45 8.61
N LEU A 50 -0.32 -4.14 8.37
CA LEU A 50 -0.38 -5.22 7.37
C LEU A 50 -0.26 -4.69 5.94
N GLU A 51 -0.85 -3.53 5.63
CA GLU A 51 -0.71 -2.85 4.34
C GLU A 51 0.75 -2.47 4.06
N SER A 52 1.45 -1.92 5.06
CA SER A 52 2.90 -1.65 4.95
C SER A 52 3.70 -2.92 4.64
N ILE A 53 3.43 -4.02 5.35
CA ILE A 53 4.12 -5.30 5.10
C ILE A 53 3.77 -5.84 3.72
N LEU A 54 2.51 -5.70 3.29
CA LEU A 54 2.05 -6.12 1.97
C LEU A 54 2.80 -5.37 0.87
N GLN A 55 3.00 -4.07 1.04
CA GLN A 55 3.74 -3.23 0.11
C GLN A 55 5.21 -3.64 0.01
N ASP A 56 5.85 -3.92 1.14
CA ASP A 56 7.22 -4.44 1.21
C ASP A 56 7.37 -5.86 0.64
N ALA A 57 6.32 -6.67 0.74
CA ALA A 57 6.27 -8.00 0.15
C ALA A 57 6.01 -7.99 -1.36
N THR A 58 5.45 -6.89 -1.88
CA THR A 58 5.07 -6.74 -3.29
C THR A 58 6.17 -6.08 -4.10
N TRP A 59 6.81 -5.04 -3.55
CA TRP A 59 7.78 -4.23 -4.26
C TRP A 59 9.14 -4.22 -3.56
N PRO A 60 10.25 -4.14 -4.32
CA PRO A 60 11.56 -3.90 -3.72
C PRO A 60 11.58 -2.63 -2.86
N GLN A 61 12.49 -2.59 -1.90
CA GLN A 61 12.71 -1.39 -1.09
C GLN A 61 13.25 -0.25 -1.96
N PRO A 62 12.72 0.98 -1.82
CA PRO A 62 13.22 2.12 -2.59
C PRO A 62 14.73 2.32 -2.38
N THR A 63 15.45 2.62 -3.45
CA THR A 63 16.89 2.94 -3.39
C THR A 63 17.16 4.42 -3.57
N VAL A 64 16.14 5.21 -3.92
CA VAL A 64 16.18 6.67 -3.98
C VAL A 64 15.17 7.28 -2.99
N ASN A 65 15.37 8.55 -2.68
CA ASN A 65 14.43 9.28 -1.84
C ASN A 65 13.07 9.42 -2.53
N PRO A 66 11.97 9.42 -1.75
CA PRO A 66 10.65 9.69 -2.29
C PRO A 66 10.59 11.09 -2.94
N PRO A 67 9.83 11.25 -4.03
CA PRO A 67 9.62 12.54 -4.67
C PRO A 67 8.77 13.45 -3.78
N SER A 68 8.76 14.75 -4.11
CA SER A 68 7.83 15.68 -3.48
C SER A 68 6.41 15.50 -4.02
N LEU A 69 5.41 16.05 -3.31
CA LEU A 69 4.04 16.06 -3.81
C LEU A 69 3.92 16.84 -5.14
N GLU A 70 4.69 17.91 -5.30
CA GLU A 70 4.71 18.73 -6.51
C GLU A 70 5.23 17.92 -7.72
N ASP A 71 6.28 17.10 -7.51
CA ASP A 71 6.80 16.22 -8.57
C ASP A 71 5.75 15.18 -8.99
N LEU A 72 5.03 14.59 -8.03
CA LEU A 72 3.96 13.62 -8.33
C LEU A 72 2.84 14.25 -9.16
N GLU A 73 2.38 15.44 -8.74
CA GLU A 73 1.34 16.19 -9.44
C GLU A 73 1.77 16.52 -10.88
N LEU A 74 3.00 16.99 -11.06
CA LEU A 74 3.58 17.26 -12.37
C LEU A 74 3.61 16.01 -13.26
N TRP A 75 3.97 14.85 -12.69
CA TRP A 75 3.99 13.60 -13.43
C TRP A 75 2.60 13.17 -13.88
N MET A 76 1.61 13.22 -12.99
CA MET A 76 0.22 12.85 -13.29
C MET A 76 -0.44 13.76 -14.33
N MET A 77 -0.07 15.04 -14.37
CA MET A 77 -0.73 16.04 -15.21
C MET A 77 -0.02 16.30 -16.54
N GLU A 78 1.31 16.25 -16.59
CA GLU A 78 2.07 16.84 -17.69
C GLU A 78 3.15 15.93 -18.30
N SER A 79 3.80 15.07 -17.51
CA SER A 79 5.10 14.52 -17.90
C SER A 79 5.03 13.27 -18.79
N GLY A 80 3.92 12.54 -18.79
CA GLY A 80 3.76 11.27 -19.53
C GLY A 80 4.58 10.10 -18.97
N SER A 81 5.76 10.37 -18.40
CA SER A 81 6.65 9.45 -17.68
C SER A 81 6.92 9.95 -16.26
N CYS A 82 7.40 9.05 -15.40
CA CYS A 82 7.78 9.35 -14.02
C CYS A 82 8.94 8.49 -13.54
N GLN A 83 9.45 8.77 -12.33
CA GLN A 83 10.52 7.96 -11.74
C GLN A 83 9.97 6.73 -10.99
N ALA A 84 10.67 5.61 -11.14
CA ALA A 84 10.54 4.43 -10.30
C ALA A 84 11.24 4.61 -8.96
N SER A 85 10.92 3.74 -8.00
CA SER A 85 11.51 3.76 -6.65
C SER A 85 13.01 3.42 -6.60
N ASP A 86 13.63 3.10 -7.74
CA ASP A 86 15.08 3.01 -7.93
C ASP A 86 15.69 4.16 -8.75
N GLY A 87 14.87 5.12 -9.20
CA GLY A 87 15.30 6.25 -10.02
C GLY A 87 15.31 5.99 -11.53
N CYS A 88 14.88 4.81 -12.01
CA CYS A 88 14.66 4.62 -13.44
C CYS A 88 13.48 5.45 -13.96
N ASP A 89 13.60 5.99 -15.18
CA ASP A 89 12.46 6.60 -15.87
C ASP A 89 11.57 5.49 -16.46
N VAL A 90 10.27 5.56 -16.14
CA VAL A 90 9.25 4.61 -16.58
C VAL A 90 7.99 5.36 -16.98
N GLU A 91 7.09 4.70 -17.70
CA GLU A 91 5.70 5.17 -17.84
C GLU A 91 5.05 5.32 -16.45
N MET A 92 4.01 6.14 -16.35
CA MET A 92 3.35 6.39 -15.06
C MET A 92 2.89 5.09 -14.38
N ASP A 93 2.35 4.15 -15.15
CA ASP A 93 1.92 2.80 -14.75
C ASP A 93 3.01 1.73 -14.96
N GLY A 94 4.26 2.16 -15.08
CA GLY A 94 5.39 1.30 -15.38
C GLY A 94 6.05 0.66 -14.15
N VAL A 95 6.64 -0.51 -14.40
CA VAL A 95 7.62 -1.16 -13.50
C VAL A 95 8.92 -1.29 -14.29
N CYS A 96 10.04 -0.85 -13.71
CA CYS A 96 11.33 -0.89 -14.39
C CYS A 96 11.86 -2.34 -14.51
N PRO A 97 12.86 -2.61 -15.36
CA PRO A 97 13.46 -3.94 -15.49
C PRO A 97 14.07 -4.52 -14.21
N HIS A 98 14.38 -3.68 -13.21
CA HIS A 98 14.85 -4.13 -11.89
C HIS A 98 13.71 -4.52 -10.94
N GLY A 99 12.45 -4.38 -11.37
CA GLY A 99 11.27 -4.74 -10.58
C GLY A 99 10.75 -3.64 -9.66
N HIS A 100 11.32 -2.43 -9.73
CA HIS A 100 10.82 -1.28 -8.98
C HIS A 100 9.63 -0.64 -9.70
N PRO A 101 8.49 -0.44 -9.01
CA PRO A 101 7.37 0.28 -9.59
C PRO A 101 7.68 1.78 -9.69
N SER A 102 6.95 2.47 -10.56
CA SER A 102 6.77 3.92 -10.47
C SER A 102 6.38 4.34 -9.05
N TRP A 103 6.76 5.56 -8.63
CA TRP A 103 6.28 6.10 -7.36
C TRP A 103 4.75 6.23 -7.32
N LEU A 104 4.11 6.44 -8.48
CA LEU A 104 2.66 6.53 -8.61
C LEU A 104 1.97 5.18 -8.31
N ILE A 105 2.46 4.07 -8.85
CA ILE A 105 1.97 2.72 -8.50
C ILE A 105 2.27 2.43 -7.03
N ARG A 106 3.50 2.73 -6.58
CA ARG A 106 3.91 2.40 -5.21
C ARG A 106 2.95 3.01 -4.21
N TRP A 107 2.52 4.26 -4.39
CA TRP A 107 1.58 4.94 -3.52
C TRP A 107 0.11 4.83 -3.93
N SER A 108 -0.20 3.96 -4.90
CA SER A 108 -1.58 3.68 -5.35
C SER A 108 -2.33 4.93 -5.81
N PHE A 109 -1.63 5.86 -6.48
CA PHE A 109 -2.27 6.99 -7.15
C PHE A 109 -2.91 6.62 -8.48
N ILE A 110 -2.57 5.44 -9.02
CA ILE A 110 -3.09 4.85 -10.26
C ILE A 110 -3.22 3.32 -10.13
#